data_AF-A0A941M9B3-F1
#
_entry.id   AF-A0A941M9B3-F1
#
_cell.length_a   1.000
_cell.length_b   1.000
_cell.length_c   1.000
_cell.angle_alpha   90.00
_cell.angle_beta   90.00
_cell.angle_gamma   90.00
#
_symmetry.space_group_name_H-M   'P 1'
#
loop_
_entity.id
_entity.type
_entity.pdbx_description
1 polymer ?
#
loop_
_entity_poly.entity_id
_entity_poly.type
_entity_poly.pdbx_seq_one_letter_code
_entity_poly.pdbx_strand_id
1 'polypeptide(L)'
;MSKQEKISLVMLAVALVGAVYLAWELFLAPGAAASEGALSGMRDNVAKLFAALMLGMVAIEKYGNGPLMDERDRQIKAEGMEAGYFALLLALVVAGVATRVRGFDAYLGSRPHGWLELCLLLCIAVSVAVNGAVRTYRYWRDRRAAT
;
A
#
# COMPACT_ATOMS: atom_id res chain seq x y z
N MET A 1 15.14 16.17 -5.66
CA MET A 1 14.01 15.53 -4.95
C MET A 1 14.09 15.89 -3.48
N SER A 2 13.00 16.40 -2.90
CA SER A 2 12.95 16.79 -1.49
C SER A 2 12.92 15.56 -0.57
N LYS A 3 13.18 15.76 0.73
CA LYS A 3 13.05 14.68 1.75
C LYS A 3 11.63 14.10 1.76
N GLN A 4 10.61 14.96 1.71
CA GLN A 4 9.20 14.55 1.74
C GLN A 4 8.80 13.74 0.49
N GLU A 5 9.34 14.10 -0.66
CA GLU A 5 9.13 13.37 -1.91
C GLU A 5 9.77 11.97 -1.88
N LYS A 6 10.97 11.84 -1.29
CA LYS A 6 11.59 10.53 -1.08
C LYS A 6 10.73 9.66 -0.14
N ILE A 7 10.23 10.25 0.95
CA ILE A 7 9.34 9.55 1.89
C ILE A 7 8.05 9.11 1.19
N SER A 8 7.42 9.96 0.37
CA SER A 8 6.18 9.58 -0.33
C SER A 8 6.39 8.44 -1.32
N LEU A 9 7.53 8.42 -2.01
CA LEU A 9 7.90 7.34 -2.92
C LEU A 9 8.16 6.02 -2.19
N VAL A 10 8.92 6.05 -1.09
CA VAL A 10 9.17 4.84 -0.32
C VAL A 10 7.88 4.32 0.32
N MET A 11 7.04 5.21 0.87
CA MET A 11 5.73 4.84 1.39
C MET A 11 4.85 4.19 0.32
N LEU A 12 4.81 4.76 -0.89
CA LEU A 12 4.12 4.17 -2.03
C LEU A 12 4.66 2.77 -2.37
N ALA A 13 6.00 2.62 -2.45
CA ALA A 13 6.62 1.34 -2.77
C ALA A 13 6.32 0.27 -1.71
N VAL A 14 6.44 0.61 -0.42
CA VAL A 14 6.10 -0.29 0.71
C VAL A 14 4.64 -0.73 0.61
N ALA A 15 3.73 0.22 0.42
CA ALA A 15 2.30 -0.06 0.37
C ALA A 15 1.92 -0.90 -0.86
N LEU A 16 2.52 -0.64 -2.03
CA LEU A 16 2.29 -1.44 -3.23
C LEU A 16 2.82 -2.87 -3.09
N VAL A 17 4.04 -3.05 -2.58
CA VAL A 17 4.61 -4.38 -2.33
C VAL A 17 3.73 -5.15 -1.35
N GLY A 18 3.29 -4.51 -0.25
CA GLY A 18 2.37 -5.10 0.71
C GLY A 18 1.02 -5.46 0.11
N ALA A 19 0.42 -4.56 -0.68
CA ALA A 19 -0.88 -4.80 -1.32
C ALA A 19 -0.82 -5.95 -2.33
N VAL A 20 0.22 -6.01 -3.17
CA VAL A 20 0.42 -7.11 -4.13
C VAL A 20 0.59 -8.44 -3.41
N TYR A 21 1.39 -8.46 -2.34
CA TYR A 21 1.58 -9.66 -1.52
C TYR A 21 0.29 -10.14 -0.87
N LEU A 22 -0.47 -9.24 -0.24
CA LEU A 22 -1.74 -9.57 0.39
C LEU A 22 -2.79 -10.03 -0.63
N ALA A 23 -2.86 -9.39 -1.79
CA ALA A 23 -3.74 -9.82 -2.88
C ALA A 23 -3.37 -11.21 -3.40
N TRP A 24 -2.07 -11.51 -3.53
CA TRP A 24 -1.62 -12.86 -3.85
C TRP A 24 -2.11 -13.87 -2.80
N GLU A 25 -1.83 -13.64 -1.52
CA GLU A 25 -2.22 -14.54 -0.44
C GLU A 25 -3.75 -14.77 -0.38
N LEU A 26 -4.54 -13.71 -0.62
CA LEU A 26 -5.99 -13.77 -0.56
C LEU A 26 -6.64 -14.52 -1.74
N PHE A 27 -6.10 -14.36 -2.95
CA PHE A 27 -6.79 -14.76 -4.18
C PHE A 27 -6.07 -15.86 -4.96
N LEU A 28 -4.75 -16.03 -4.80
CA LEU A 28 -3.93 -16.96 -5.58
C LEU A 28 -3.36 -18.11 -4.74
N ALA A 29 -3.02 -17.88 -3.47
CA ALA A 29 -2.36 -18.89 -2.62
C ALA A 29 -3.21 -20.16 -2.32
N PRO A 30 -4.54 -20.11 -2.14
CA PRO A 30 -5.32 -21.33 -1.88
C PRO A 30 -5.48 -22.25 -3.11
N GLY A 31 -5.26 -21.74 -4.32
CA GLY A 31 -5.36 -22.50 -5.58
C GLY A 31 -4.01 -22.85 -6.21
N ALA A 32 -2.94 -22.16 -5.82
CA ALA A 32 -1.59 -22.41 -6.28
C ALA A 32 -0.92 -23.51 -5.44
N ALA A 33 -1.35 -24.76 -5.62
CA ALA A 33 -0.56 -25.95 -5.29
C ALA A 33 0.66 -26.10 -6.23
N ALA A 34 1.35 -25.00 -6.52
CA ALA A 34 2.44 -24.91 -7.49
C ALA A 34 3.77 -24.78 -6.75
N SER A 35 4.29 -25.92 -6.31
CA SER A 35 5.64 -26.14 -5.75
C SER A 35 6.00 -25.27 -4.53
N GLU A 36 5.96 -25.87 -3.33
CA GLU A 36 6.39 -25.25 -2.07
C GLU A 36 7.78 -24.57 -2.14
N GLY A 37 8.68 -25.03 -3.02
CA GLY A 37 10.00 -24.45 -3.24
C GLY A 37 10.02 -23.08 -3.95
N ALA A 38 9.15 -22.84 -4.94
CA ALA A 38 9.10 -21.55 -5.64
C ALA A 38 8.34 -20.49 -4.82
N LEU A 39 7.30 -20.91 -4.10
CA LEU A 39 6.48 -20.06 -3.24
C LEU A 39 7.25 -19.58 -1.99
N SER A 40 8.08 -20.44 -1.38
CA SER A 40 8.92 -20.07 -0.23
C SER A 40 9.98 -19.04 -0.61
N GLY A 41 10.68 -19.23 -1.75
CA GLY A 41 11.65 -18.27 -2.24
C GLY A 41 11.05 -16.90 -2.56
N MET A 42 9.81 -16.86 -3.07
CA MET A 42 9.11 -15.60 -3.31
C MET A 42 8.72 -14.87 -2.03
N ARG A 43 8.16 -15.59 -1.03
CA ARG A 43 7.83 -15.02 0.29
C ARG A 43 9.07 -14.39 0.95
N ASP A 44 10.19 -15.09 0.92
CA ASP A 44 11.46 -14.59 1.46
C ASP A 44 11.95 -13.33 0.74
N ASN A 45 11.85 -13.29 -0.59
CA ASN A 45 12.25 -12.13 -1.37
C ASN A 45 11.36 -10.91 -1.11
N VAL A 46 10.04 -11.11 -0.99
CA VAL A 46 9.10 -10.05 -0.63
C VAL A 46 9.39 -9.53 0.79
N ALA A 47 9.64 -10.42 1.75
CA ALA A 47 9.98 -10.03 3.12
C ALA A 47 11.29 -9.21 3.17
N LYS A 48 12.33 -9.66 2.46
CA LYS A 48 13.60 -8.92 2.33
C LYS A 48 13.41 -7.56 1.69
N LEU A 49 12.63 -7.49 0.60
CA LEU A 49 12.33 -6.23 -0.08
C LEU A 49 11.57 -5.27 0.83
N PHE A 50 10.54 -5.77 1.53
CA PHE A 50 9.76 -4.98 2.46
C PHE A 50 10.63 -4.44 3.61
N ALA A 51 11.47 -5.28 4.20
CA ALA A 51 12.43 -4.87 5.24
C ALA A 51 13.40 -3.81 4.72
N ALA A 52 13.96 -3.99 3.52
CA ALA A 52 14.86 -3.02 2.90
C ALA A 52 14.18 -1.66 2.67
N LEU A 53 12.93 -1.65 2.21
CA LEU A 53 12.16 -0.42 2.01
C LEU A 53 11.85 0.28 3.35
N MET A 54 11.46 -0.47 4.39
CA MET A 54 11.22 0.08 5.73
C MET A 54 12.50 0.68 6.33
N LEU A 55 13.64 -0.03 6.22
CA LEU A 55 14.94 0.50 6.63
C LEU A 55 15.32 1.75 5.83
N GLY A 56 15.04 1.76 4.52
CA GLY A 56 15.22 2.94 3.67
C GLY A 56 14.39 4.12 4.14
N MET A 57 13.13 3.90 4.52
CA MET A 57 12.24 4.94 5.06
C MET A 57 12.82 5.53 6.36
N VAL A 58 13.18 4.67 7.32
CA VAL A 58 13.80 5.08 8.59
C VAL A 58 15.11 5.83 8.36
N ALA A 59 15.93 5.37 7.41
CA ALA A 59 17.19 6.02 7.07
C ALA A 59 16.95 7.43 6.49
N ILE A 60 15.95 7.62 5.63
CA ILE A 60 15.58 8.93 5.10
C ILE A 60 15.08 9.84 6.22
N GLU A 61 14.27 9.33 7.14
CA GLU A 61 13.76 10.11 8.26
C GLU A 61 14.87 10.58 9.20
N LYS A 62 15.77 9.67 9.60
CA LYS A 62 16.85 9.95 10.55
C LYS A 62 18.03 10.71 9.96
N TYR A 63 18.45 10.36 8.74
CA TYR A 63 19.68 10.87 8.14
C TYR A 63 19.45 11.77 6.92
N GLY A 64 18.20 11.92 6.47
CA GLY A 64 17.88 12.80 5.36
C GLY A 64 18.03 14.27 5.76
N ASN A 65 19.07 14.91 5.25
CA ASN A 65 19.24 16.35 5.27
C ASN A 65 18.27 17.00 4.27
N GLY A 66 17.50 17.96 4.72
CA GLY A 66 16.55 18.72 3.91
C GLY A 66 15.88 19.82 4.74
N PRO A 67 15.35 20.86 4.09
CA PRO A 67 14.61 21.91 4.78
C PRO A 67 13.46 21.32 5.59
N LEU A 68 13.10 21.99 6.69
CA LEU A 68 11.91 21.67 7.45
C LEU A 68 10.67 21.75 6.55
N MET A 69 9.66 20.96 6.89
CA MET A 69 8.42 20.83 6.12
C MET A 69 7.76 22.21 5.96
N ASP A 70 7.65 22.68 4.72
CA ASP A 70 7.04 23.96 4.40
C ASP A 70 5.50 23.87 4.35
N GLU A 71 4.83 25.00 4.12
CA GLU A 71 3.36 25.02 4.07
C GLU A 71 2.83 24.26 2.84
N ARG A 72 3.58 24.21 1.75
CA ARG A 72 3.20 23.48 0.54
C ARG A 72 3.26 21.96 0.78
N ASP A 73 4.29 21.47 1.46
CA ASP A 73 4.43 20.09 1.90
C ASP A 73 3.28 19.66 2.81
N ARG A 74 2.80 20.55 3.69
CA ARG A 74 1.63 20.30 4.54
C ARG A 74 0.37 20.12 3.72
N GLN A 75 0.13 20.99 2.73
CA GLN A 75 -1.01 20.86 1.82
C GLN A 75 -0.96 19.53 1.05
N ILE A 76 0.20 19.21 0.45
CA ILE A 76 0.38 17.94 -0.28
C ILE A 76 0.14 16.74 0.63
N LYS A 77 0.61 16.78 1.88
CA LYS A 77 0.35 15.73 2.87
C LYS A 77 -1.13 15.61 3.21
N ALA A 78 -1.83 16.72 3.41
CA ALA A 78 -3.26 16.73 3.73
C ALA A 78 -4.10 16.16 2.57
N GLU A 79 -3.86 16.61 1.34
CA GLU A 79 -4.54 16.09 0.15
C GLU A 79 -4.28 14.59 -0.05
N GLY A 80 -3.03 14.15 0.18
CA GLY A 80 -2.69 12.73 0.14
C GLY A 80 -3.43 11.90 1.19
N MET A 81 -3.56 12.42 2.42
CA MET A 81 -4.33 11.78 3.47
C MET A 81 -5.82 11.69 3.12
N GLU A 82 -6.41 12.77 2.63
CA GLU A 82 -7.82 12.81 2.21
C GLU A 82 -8.10 11.77 1.12
N ALA A 83 -7.26 11.72 0.07
CA ALA A 83 -7.37 10.73 -0.98
C ALA A 83 -7.21 9.29 -0.48
N GLY A 84 -6.28 9.06 0.46
CA GLY A 84 -6.11 7.76 1.11
C GLY A 84 -7.35 7.33 1.89
N TYR A 85 -7.91 8.21 2.72
CA TYR A 85 -9.13 7.92 3.47
C TYR A 85 -10.33 7.68 2.55
N PHE A 86 -10.47 8.46 1.48
CA PHE A 86 -11.53 8.23 0.49
C PHE A 86 -11.37 6.87 -0.20
N ALA A 87 -10.15 6.48 -0.56
CA ALA A 87 -9.86 5.16 -1.12
C ALA A 87 -10.17 4.04 -0.13
N LEU A 88 -9.86 4.21 1.16
CA LEU A 88 -10.22 3.25 2.21
C LEU A 88 -11.73 3.09 2.33
N LEU A 89 -12.45 4.21 2.41
CA LEU A 89 -13.91 4.21 2.48
C LEU A 89 -14.52 3.49 1.28
N LEU A 90 -14.06 3.82 0.08
CA LEU A 90 -14.50 3.17 -1.16
C LEU A 90 -14.20 1.67 -1.15
N ALA A 91 -13.00 1.25 -0.76
CA ALA A 91 -12.63 -0.15 -0.69
C ALA A 91 -13.52 -0.93 0.30
N LEU A 92 -13.80 -0.36 1.47
CA LEU A 92 -14.69 -0.96 2.46
C LEU A 92 -16.14 -1.03 1.98
N VAL A 93 -16.64 0.01 1.31
CA VAL A 93 -17.97 0.01 0.69
C VAL A 93 -18.06 -1.06 -0.38
N VAL A 94 -17.07 -1.15 -1.29
CA VAL A 94 -17.03 -2.17 -2.33
C VAL A 94 -16.97 -3.56 -1.72
N ALA A 95 -16.13 -3.79 -0.70
CA ALA A 95 -16.07 -5.06 0.00
C ALA A 95 -17.41 -5.42 0.67
N GLY A 96 -18.07 -4.47 1.33
CA GLY A 96 -19.37 -4.67 1.97
C GLY A 96 -20.53 -4.84 0.98
N VAL A 97 -20.48 -4.22 -0.20
CA VAL A 97 -21.45 -4.49 -1.28
C VAL A 97 -21.20 -5.87 -1.88
N ALA A 98 -19.92 -6.25 -2.06
CA ALA A 98 -19.56 -7.56 -2.57
C ALA A 98 -20.09 -8.69 -1.69
N THR A 99 -20.12 -8.52 -0.36
CA THR A 99 -20.71 -9.53 0.54
C THR A 99 -22.19 -9.78 0.33
N ARG A 100 -22.93 -8.81 -0.20
CA ARG A 100 -24.36 -8.96 -0.51
C ARG A 100 -24.62 -9.58 -1.89
N VAL A 101 -23.58 -9.82 -2.68
CA VAL A 101 -23.71 -10.49 -3.98
C VAL A 101 -24.02 -11.97 -3.77
N ARG A 102 -25.03 -12.47 -4.49
CA ARG A 102 -25.46 -13.87 -4.39
C ARG A 102 -24.30 -14.82 -4.65
N GLY A 103 -24.01 -15.70 -3.69
CA GLY A 103 -22.89 -16.65 -3.74
C GLY A 103 -21.62 -16.18 -3.03
N PHE A 104 -21.54 -14.91 -2.61
CA PHE A 104 -20.40 -14.40 -1.86
C PHE A 104 -20.35 -14.93 -0.43
N ASP A 105 -21.50 -15.12 0.23
CA ASP A 105 -21.55 -15.74 1.57
C ASP A 105 -21.00 -17.16 1.58
N ALA A 106 -21.35 -17.96 0.56
CA ALA A 106 -20.83 -19.31 0.38
C ALA A 106 -19.31 -19.30 0.10
N TYR A 107 -18.86 -18.34 -0.71
CA TYR A 107 -17.44 -18.11 -0.96
C TYR A 107 -16.69 -17.74 0.32
N LEU A 108 -17.19 -16.78 1.11
CA LEU A 108 -16.60 -16.41 2.40
C LEU A 108 -16.57 -17.60 3.37
N GLY A 109 -17.64 -18.38 3.42
CA GLY A 109 -17.72 -19.59 4.26
C GLY A 109 -16.68 -20.66 3.91
N SER A 110 -16.17 -20.68 2.67
CA SER A 110 -15.09 -21.58 2.23
C SER A 110 -13.68 -21.09 2.54
N ARG A 111 -13.53 -19.87 3.09
CA ARG A 111 -12.22 -19.27 3.37
C ARG A 111 -11.74 -19.54 4.80
N PRO A 112 -10.41 -19.59 5.03
CA PRO A 112 -9.85 -19.72 6.38
C PRO A 112 -10.20 -18.51 7.25
N HIS A 113 -10.23 -18.71 8.58
CA HIS A 113 -10.68 -17.69 9.55
C HIS A 113 -9.90 -16.36 9.45
N GLY A 114 -8.64 -16.36 9.03
CA GLY A 114 -7.82 -15.15 8.84
C GLY A 114 -8.01 -14.40 7.53
N TRP A 115 -8.87 -14.89 6.61
CA TRP A 115 -9.03 -14.27 5.28
C TRP A 115 -9.60 -12.85 5.35
N LEU A 116 -10.56 -12.61 6.25
CA LEU A 116 -11.14 -11.26 6.44
C LEU A 116 -10.12 -10.27 7.00
N GLU A 117 -9.27 -10.72 7.92
CA GLU A 117 -8.20 -9.88 8.48
C GLU A 117 -7.20 -9.47 7.39
N LEU A 118 -6.76 -10.43 6.56
CA LEU A 118 -5.89 -10.15 5.41
C LEU A 118 -6.56 -9.22 4.40
N CYS A 119 -7.88 -9.36 4.17
CA CYS A 119 -8.65 -8.50 3.27
C CYS A 119 -8.73 -7.06 3.79
N LEU A 120 -8.91 -6.87 5.11
CA LEU A 120 -8.86 -5.55 5.73
C LEU A 120 -7.46 -4.92 5.64
N LEU A 121 -6.41 -5.72 5.88
CA LEU A 121 -5.03 -5.26 5.70
C LEU A 121 -4.75 -4.86 4.25
N LEU A 122 -5.30 -5.57 3.27
CA LEU A 122 -5.22 -5.19 1.85
C LEU A 122 -5.89 -3.83 1.61
N CYS A 123 -7.09 -3.60 2.16
CA CYS A 123 -7.78 -2.32 2.03
C CYS A 123 -6.95 -1.16 2.61
N ILE A 124 -6.32 -1.37 3.77
CA ILE A 124 -5.42 -0.40 4.39
C ILE A 124 -4.18 -0.16 3.51
N ALA A 125 -3.56 -1.23 2.99
CA ALA A 125 -2.40 -1.11 2.11
C ALA A 125 -2.73 -0.33 0.84
N VAL A 126 -3.89 -0.57 0.22
CA VAL A 126 -4.38 0.20 -0.94
C VAL A 126 -4.58 1.66 -0.59
N SER A 127 -5.18 1.97 0.56
CA SER A 127 -5.34 3.34 1.06
C SER A 127 -4.00 4.08 1.21
N VAL A 128 -3.01 3.43 1.83
CA VAL A 128 -1.66 4.00 1.98
C VAL A 128 -0.97 4.17 0.62
N ALA A 129 -1.18 3.22 -0.31
CA ALA A 129 -0.66 3.32 -1.67
C ALA A 129 -1.26 4.53 -2.42
N VAL A 130 -2.59 4.75 -2.32
CA VAL A 130 -3.23 5.93 -2.94
C VAL A 130 -2.69 7.23 -2.34
N ASN A 131 -2.55 7.31 -1.01
CA ASN A 131 -1.93 8.46 -0.34
C ASN A 131 -0.51 8.73 -0.88
N GLY A 132 0.33 7.68 -0.94
CA GLY A 132 1.69 7.78 -1.47
C GLY A 132 1.74 8.19 -2.94
N ALA A 133 0.82 7.67 -3.75
CA ALA A 133 0.72 7.98 -5.18
C ALA A 133 0.34 9.45 -5.41
N VAL A 134 -0.67 9.95 -4.70
CA VAL A 134 -1.12 11.36 -4.80
C VAL A 134 0.02 12.30 -4.39
N ARG A 135 0.66 12.05 -3.24
CA ARG A 135 1.79 12.86 -2.77
C ARG A 135 2.93 12.88 -3.79
N THR A 136 3.32 11.70 -4.29
CA THR A 136 4.37 11.55 -5.29
C THR A 136 4.04 12.30 -6.58
N TYR A 137 2.80 12.18 -7.07
CA TYR A 137 2.33 12.87 -8.26
C TYR A 137 2.34 14.40 -8.07
N ARG A 138 1.88 14.89 -6.92
CA ARG A 138 1.91 16.33 -6.59
C ARG A 138 3.34 16.88 -6.56
N TYR A 139 4.26 16.18 -5.91
CA TYR A 139 5.68 16.56 -5.89
C TYR A 139 6.30 16.56 -7.29
N TRP A 140 5.99 15.56 -8.11
CA TRP A 140 6.45 15.52 -9.50
C TRP A 140 5.88 16.69 -10.33
N ARG A 141 4.59 17.00 -10.15
CA ARG A 141 3.92 18.10 -10.86
C ARG A 141 4.51 19.46 -10.46
N ASP A 142 4.70 19.69 -9.16
CA ASP A 142 5.26 20.94 -8.65
C ASP A 142 6.68 21.18 -9.18
N ARG A 143 7.51 20.11 -9.29
CA ARG A 143 8.83 20.20 -9.94
C ARG A 143 8.76 20.64 -11.40
N ARG A 144 7.79 20.12 -12.17
CA ARG A 144 7.62 20.49 -13.59
C ARG A 144 7.06 21.90 -13.79
N ALA A 145 6.35 22.44 -12.82
CA ALA A 145 5.85 23.82 -12.88
C ALA A 145 6.94 24.85 -12.57
N ALA A 146 8.05 24.44 -11.94
CA ALA A 146 9.16 25.29 -11.55
C ALA A 146 10.32 25.34 -12.58
N THR A 147 10.24 24.52 -13.64
CA THR A 147 11.21 24.45 -14.75
C THR A 147 10.61 25.05 -16.01
#